data_AF-A0A382S3M7-F1
#
_entry.id   AF-A0A382S3M7-F1
#
_cell.length_a   1.000
_cell.length_b   1.000
_cell.length_c   1.000
_cell.angle_alpha   90.00
_cell.angle_beta   90.00
_cell.angle_gamma   90.00
#
_symmetry.space_group_name_H-M   'P 1'
#
loop_
_entity.id
_entity.type
_entity.pdbx_description
1 polymer ?
#
loop_
_entity_poly.entity_id
_entity_poly.type
_entity_poly.pdbx_seq_one_letter_code
_entity_poly.pdbx_strand_id
1 'polypeptide(L)'
;ALDTGLLEEDMEAAITPYTFGINVGKVDTIWHVKEVEKIVGAVEKRKGLENGQIKLVLFIESALAVVNAYGICASSDRIIAAALGAEDFTVDMGTERTEEGSEVLMPRAMVAMAARAAEILPLDIVYTNFRDEEGLRRDTQLGKSLGYKGKFAIHPAQVDPINELLSPLPDEIEYARKVVQAFEEAEANGRGSTSLDGKMIDVPIVKRARSLLAAVEAGIRVDS
;
A
#
# COMPACT_ATOMS: atom_id res chain seq x y z
N ALA A 1 17.96 -3.20 8.15
CA ALA A 1 18.46 -4.50 7.68
C ALA A 1 19.84 -4.39 7.02
N LEU A 2 20.15 -3.28 6.33
CA LEU A 2 21.45 -3.07 5.69
C LEU A 2 22.63 -3.03 6.66
N ASP A 3 22.43 -2.53 7.88
CA ASP A 3 23.51 -2.36 8.86
C ASP A 3 23.94 -3.67 9.57
N THR A 4 23.20 -4.77 9.40
CA THR A 4 23.46 -6.02 10.15
C THR A 4 24.52 -6.91 9.51
N GLY A 5 24.84 -6.69 8.23
CA GLY A 5 25.75 -7.55 7.46
C GLY A 5 25.19 -8.94 7.10
N LEU A 6 23.97 -9.28 7.54
CA LEU A 6 23.32 -10.58 7.29
C LEU A 6 22.43 -10.59 6.05
N LEU A 7 22.24 -9.44 5.41
CA LEU A 7 21.22 -9.25 4.38
C LEU A 7 21.37 -10.21 3.19
N GLU A 8 22.60 -10.45 2.71
CA GLU A 8 22.82 -11.36 1.59
C GLU A 8 22.52 -12.82 1.96
N GLU A 9 22.90 -13.26 3.17
CA GLU A 9 22.62 -14.61 3.65
C GLU A 9 21.11 -14.83 3.85
N ASP A 10 20.42 -13.85 4.42
CA ASP A 10 18.97 -13.88 4.60
C ASP A 10 18.24 -13.93 3.24
N MET A 11 18.68 -13.13 2.26
CA MET A 11 18.13 -13.15 0.91
C MET A 11 18.39 -14.48 0.19
N GLU A 12 19.60 -15.04 0.34
CA GLU A 12 19.93 -16.34 -0.22
C GLU A 12 19.07 -17.45 0.41
N ALA A 13 18.71 -17.36 1.68
CA ALA A 13 17.80 -18.32 2.31
C ALA A 13 16.34 -18.12 1.88
N ALA A 14 15.85 -16.87 1.84
CA ALA A 14 14.45 -16.55 1.63
C ALA A 14 13.99 -16.60 0.16
N ILE A 15 14.89 -16.31 -0.80
CA ILE A 15 14.55 -16.27 -2.22
C ILE A 15 14.50 -17.69 -2.77
N THR A 16 13.34 -18.11 -3.25
CA THR A 16 13.11 -19.39 -3.93
C THR A 16 12.39 -19.13 -5.26
N PRO A 17 12.27 -20.13 -6.16
CA PRO A 17 11.45 -19.99 -7.35
C PRO A 17 9.97 -19.65 -7.07
N TYR A 18 9.49 -19.88 -5.84
CA TYR A 18 8.13 -19.60 -5.41
C TYR A 18 7.99 -18.27 -4.65
N THR A 19 9.10 -17.57 -4.38
CA THR A 19 9.10 -16.30 -3.69
C THR A 19 8.68 -15.20 -4.67
N PHE A 20 7.56 -14.53 -4.40
CA PHE A 20 7.09 -13.43 -5.24
C PHE A 20 7.79 -12.11 -4.90
N GLY A 21 7.98 -11.83 -3.62
CA GLY A 21 8.64 -10.62 -3.15
C GLY A 21 9.09 -10.72 -1.71
N ILE A 22 9.86 -9.72 -1.31
CA ILE A 22 10.45 -9.62 0.04
C ILE A 22 10.13 -8.26 0.65
N ASN A 23 9.96 -8.24 1.96
CA ASN A 23 9.82 -7.02 2.74
C ASN A 23 11.22 -6.51 3.12
N VAL A 24 11.46 -5.22 2.93
CA VAL A 24 12.76 -4.59 3.16
C VAL A 24 12.61 -3.42 4.12
N GLY A 25 13.14 -3.57 5.33
CA GLY A 25 13.18 -2.53 6.36
C GLY A 25 14.43 -1.67 6.34
N LYS A 26 14.33 -0.51 6.98
CA LYS A 26 15.34 0.53 7.19
C LYS A 26 15.84 1.12 5.87
N VAL A 27 14.89 1.47 5.01
CA VAL A 27 15.17 2.09 3.71
C VAL A 27 15.02 3.60 3.84
N ASP A 28 16.13 4.29 4.05
CA ASP A 28 16.13 5.75 4.26
C ASP A 28 16.46 6.55 3.00
N THR A 29 17.08 5.90 2.02
CA THR A 29 17.58 6.55 0.81
C THR A 29 17.46 5.67 -0.42
N ILE A 30 17.55 6.29 -1.60
CA ILE A 30 17.63 5.58 -2.89
C ILE A 30 18.83 4.62 -2.94
N TRP A 31 19.93 4.95 -2.25
CA TRP A 31 21.12 4.10 -2.22
C TRP A 31 20.86 2.76 -1.50
N HIS A 32 20.07 2.78 -0.42
CA HIS A 32 19.62 1.56 0.25
C HIS A 32 18.86 0.66 -0.71
N VAL A 33 17.98 1.23 -1.54
CA VAL A 33 17.27 0.45 -2.58
C VAL A 33 18.24 -0.14 -3.59
N LYS A 34 19.19 0.65 -4.10
CA LYS A 34 20.16 0.16 -5.10
C LYS A 34 21.05 -0.96 -4.57
N GLU A 35 21.42 -0.91 -3.29
CA GLU A 35 22.16 -1.98 -2.64
C GLU A 35 21.34 -3.27 -2.55
N VAL A 36 20.08 -3.16 -2.12
CA VAL A 36 19.13 -4.28 -2.09
C VAL A 36 18.94 -4.88 -3.49
N GLU A 37 18.73 -4.07 -4.52
CA GLU A 37 18.59 -4.54 -5.91
C GLU A 37 19.81 -5.32 -6.39
N LYS A 38 21.01 -4.84 -6.03
CA LYS A 38 22.27 -5.50 -6.39
C LYS A 38 22.36 -6.89 -5.76
N ILE A 39 22.01 -7.02 -4.47
CA ILE A 39 22.05 -8.29 -3.75
C ILE A 39 20.99 -9.23 -4.33
N VAL A 40 19.74 -8.77 -4.45
CA VAL A 40 18.63 -9.58 -5.01
C VAL A 40 18.96 -10.07 -6.42
N GLY A 41 19.47 -9.19 -7.30
CA GLY A 41 19.85 -9.57 -8.66
C GLY A 41 20.99 -10.60 -8.71
N ALA A 42 21.92 -10.56 -7.75
CA ALA A 42 22.97 -11.56 -7.62
C ALA A 42 22.41 -12.92 -7.17
N VAL A 43 21.50 -12.93 -6.19
CA VAL A 43 20.81 -14.14 -5.71
C VAL A 43 19.95 -14.75 -6.82
N GLU A 44 19.15 -13.95 -7.53
CA GLU A 44 18.35 -14.39 -8.68
C GLU A 44 19.23 -15.11 -9.71
N LYS A 45 20.37 -14.49 -10.08
CA LYS A 45 21.31 -15.08 -11.03
C LYS A 45 21.89 -16.41 -10.54
N ARG A 46 22.28 -16.51 -9.26
CA ARG A 46 22.79 -17.77 -8.66
C ARG A 46 21.74 -18.88 -8.67
N LYS A 47 20.47 -18.52 -8.49
CA LYS A 47 19.33 -19.44 -8.43
C LYS A 47 18.67 -19.70 -9.79
N GLY A 48 19.18 -19.12 -10.86
CA GLY A 48 18.62 -19.29 -12.21
C GLY A 48 17.25 -18.65 -12.40
N LEU A 49 16.94 -17.61 -11.61
CA LEU A 49 15.71 -16.81 -11.72
C LEU A 49 15.89 -15.66 -12.72
N GLU A 50 14.79 -15.15 -13.25
CA GLU A 50 14.83 -13.98 -14.14
C GLU A 50 15.21 -12.72 -13.35
N ASN A 51 15.99 -11.84 -13.98
CA ASN A 51 16.32 -10.55 -13.37
C ASN A 51 15.05 -9.69 -13.28
N GLY A 52 14.69 -9.28 -12.06
CA GLY A 52 13.49 -8.48 -11.81
C GLY A 52 12.29 -9.32 -11.35
N GLN A 53 12.48 -10.64 -11.22
CA GLN A 53 11.44 -11.56 -10.78
C GLN A 53 11.00 -11.28 -9.34
N ILE A 54 11.95 -11.09 -8.43
CA ILE A 54 11.67 -10.81 -7.03
C ILE A 54 11.29 -9.34 -6.86
N LYS A 55 10.08 -9.13 -6.33
CA LYS A 55 9.53 -7.81 -6.02
C LYS A 55 9.87 -7.34 -4.61
N LEU A 56 9.80 -6.04 -4.39
CA LEU A 56 10.14 -5.40 -3.13
C LEU A 56 8.93 -4.69 -2.53
N VAL A 57 8.75 -4.90 -1.23
CA VAL A 57 7.84 -4.13 -0.38
C VAL A 57 8.71 -3.38 0.61
N LEU A 58 8.71 -2.04 0.54
CA LEU A 58 9.60 -1.22 1.36
C LEU A 58 8.92 -0.75 2.63
N PHE A 59 9.63 -0.80 3.75
CA PHE A 59 9.23 -0.14 4.98
C PHE A 59 9.95 1.20 5.10
N ILE A 60 9.14 2.26 5.09
CA ILE A 60 9.51 3.64 5.37
C ILE A 60 9.32 3.83 6.87
N GLU A 61 10.41 3.93 7.63
CA GLU A 61 10.34 3.76 9.09
C GLU A 61 11.31 4.67 9.87
N SER A 62 11.78 5.74 9.23
CA SER A 62 12.56 6.81 9.86
C SER A 62 12.09 8.19 9.36
N ALA A 63 12.46 9.24 10.07
CA ALA A 63 12.22 10.62 9.66
C ALA A 63 12.82 10.92 8.28
N LEU A 64 14.06 10.46 8.04
CA LEU A 64 14.73 10.62 6.76
C LEU A 64 14.01 9.87 5.64
N ALA A 65 13.56 8.64 5.90
CA ALA A 65 12.81 7.84 4.94
C ALA A 65 11.48 8.52 4.56
N VAL A 66 10.76 9.09 5.54
CA VAL A 66 9.51 9.82 5.29
C VAL A 66 9.76 11.06 4.43
N VAL A 67 10.80 11.83 4.71
CA VAL A 67 11.19 13.01 3.90
C VAL A 67 11.54 12.59 2.46
N ASN A 68 12.17 11.42 2.29
CA ASN A 68 12.61 10.90 0.99
C ASN A 68 11.58 9.99 0.30
N ALA A 69 10.38 9.80 0.87
CA ALA A 69 9.51 8.67 0.57
C ALA A 69 9.20 8.51 -0.93
N TYR A 70 8.86 9.59 -1.65
CA TYR A 70 8.58 9.50 -3.08
C TYR A 70 9.80 9.05 -3.89
N GLY A 71 10.98 9.62 -3.62
CA GLY A 71 12.21 9.26 -4.30
C GLY A 71 12.59 7.80 -4.08
N ILE A 72 12.37 7.29 -2.86
CA ILE A 72 12.57 5.87 -2.53
C ILE A 72 11.57 5.01 -3.32
N CYS A 73 10.28 5.33 -3.25
CA CYS A 73 9.22 4.54 -3.90
C CYS A 73 9.39 4.47 -5.43
N ALA A 74 9.84 5.55 -6.06
CA ALA A 74 10.01 5.64 -7.52
C ALA A 74 11.38 5.15 -8.03
N SER A 75 12.24 4.59 -7.16
CA SER A 75 13.65 4.33 -7.51
C SER A 75 13.91 3.02 -8.24
N SER A 76 12.92 2.12 -8.34
CA SER A 76 13.06 0.80 -8.96
C SER A 76 11.72 0.21 -9.38
N ASP A 77 11.70 -0.45 -10.55
CA ASP A 77 10.56 -1.23 -11.08
C ASP A 77 10.29 -2.51 -10.28
N ARG A 78 11.19 -2.89 -9.35
CA ARG A 78 10.97 -4.01 -8.43
C ARG A 78 10.03 -3.64 -7.30
N ILE A 79 9.89 -2.36 -6.98
CA ILE A 79 9.08 -1.90 -5.87
C ILE A 79 7.61 -1.99 -6.28
N ILE A 80 6.84 -2.76 -5.53
CA ILE A 80 5.40 -2.93 -5.78
C ILE A 80 4.55 -2.34 -4.66
N ALA A 81 5.15 -2.09 -3.50
CA ALA A 81 4.45 -1.54 -2.35
C ALA A 81 5.39 -0.81 -1.39
N ALA A 82 4.83 0.13 -0.64
CA ALA A 82 5.49 0.78 0.47
C ALA A 82 4.57 0.86 1.69
N ALA A 83 5.17 0.77 2.87
CA ALA A 83 4.50 0.77 4.15
C ALA A 83 5.17 1.70 5.14
N LEU A 84 4.40 2.24 6.09
CA LEU A 84 4.96 2.96 7.23
C LEU A 84 5.25 1.97 8.38
N GLY A 85 6.52 1.90 8.80
CA GLY A 85 6.90 1.25 10.06
C GLY A 85 6.69 2.22 11.22
N ALA A 86 5.48 2.27 11.78
CA ALA A 86 5.11 3.28 12.78
C ALA A 86 5.93 3.18 14.08
N GLU A 87 6.19 1.96 14.58
CA GLU A 87 6.95 1.75 15.81
C GLU A 87 8.40 2.27 15.68
N ASP A 88 9.11 1.79 14.66
CA ASP A 88 10.48 2.22 14.37
C ASP A 88 10.56 3.72 14.06
N PHE A 89 9.57 4.27 13.34
CA PHE A 89 9.48 5.71 13.09
C PHE A 89 9.38 6.52 14.38
N THR A 90 8.55 6.08 15.33
CA THR A 90 8.42 6.80 16.62
C THR A 90 9.70 6.77 17.43
N VAL A 91 10.45 5.65 17.38
CA VAL A 91 11.79 5.55 17.99
C VAL A 91 12.77 6.53 17.36
N ASP A 92 12.84 6.60 16.03
CA ASP A 92 13.72 7.52 15.31
C ASP A 92 13.36 9.00 15.58
N MET A 93 12.06 9.32 15.66
CA MET A 93 11.57 10.65 15.98
C MET A 93 11.72 11.05 17.46
N GLY A 94 12.05 10.10 18.35
CA GLY A 94 12.08 10.34 19.79
C GLY A 94 10.71 10.67 20.39
N THR A 95 9.64 10.10 19.84
CA THR A 95 8.26 10.25 20.34
C THR A 95 7.70 8.92 20.85
N GLU A 96 6.56 8.96 21.53
CA GLU A 96 5.91 7.78 22.08
C GLU A 96 4.73 7.38 21.19
N ARG A 97 4.62 6.08 20.91
CA ARG A 97 3.49 5.53 20.18
C ARG A 97 2.24 5.55 21.06
N THR A 98 1.15 6.14 20.57
CA THR A 98 -0.12 6.24 21.29
C THR A 98 -1.26 5.51 20.56
N GLU A 99 -2.30 5.15 21.32
CA GLU A 99 -3.54 4.60 20.74
C GLU A 99 -4.29 5.60 19.85
N GLU A 100 -4.14 6.91 20.11
CA GLU A 100 -4.71 7.96 19.26
C GLU A 100 -4.04 8.00 17.88
N GLY A 101 -2.72 7.79 17.85
CA GLY A 101 -1.92 7.74 16.62
C GLY A 101 -1.77 9.08 15.90
N SER A 102 -2.02 10.19 16.58
CA SER A 102 -1.84 11.54 16.05
C SER A 102 -0.38 11.82 15.70
N GLU A 103 0.57 11.23 16.44
CA GLU A 103 2.01 11.36 16.23
C GLU A 103 2.50 10.74 14.91
N VAL A 104 1.75 9.77 14.37
CA VAL A 104 2.05 9.13 13.08
C VAL A 104 1.11 9.55 11.95
N LEU A 105 0.14 10.43 12.20
CA LEU A 105 -0.86 10.81 11.18
C LEU A 105 -0.21 11.43 9.93
N MET A 106 0.69 12.38 10.15
CA MET A 106 1.41 13.07 9.06
C MET A 106 2.32 12.12 8.26
N PRO A 107 3.26 11.36 8.87
CA PRO A 107 4.10 10.42 8.12
C PRO A 107 3.27 9.33 7.44
N ARG A 108 2.18 8.86 8.06
CA ARG A 108 1.27 7.87 7.47
C ARG A 108 0.59 8.40 6.21
N ALA A 109 0.16 9.67 6.21
CA ALA A 109 -0.38 10.32 5.02
C ALA A 109 0.69 10.55 3.94
N MET A 110 1.90 10.96 4.32
CA MET A 110 3.01 11.17 3.38
C MET A 110 3.41 9.88 2.66
N VAL A 111 3.52 8.76 3.39
CA VAL A 111 3.87 7.47 2.79
C VAL A 111 2.78 7.01 1.81
N ALA A 112 1.50 7.15 2.16
CA ALA A 112 0.40 6.84 1.25
C ALA A 112 0.48 7.68 -0.04
N MET A 113 0.73 8.98 0.11
CA MET A 113 0.87 9.91 -1.02
C MET A 113 2.06 9.56 -1.90
N ALA A 114 3.22 9.27 -1.31
CA ALA A 114 4.44 8.89 -2.01
C ALA A 114 4.25 7.60 -2.81
N ALA A 115 3.68 6.56 -2.19
CA ALA A 115 3.37 5.31 -2.85
C ALA A 115 2.45 5.51 -4.06
N ARG A 116 1.39 6.33 -3.90
CA ARG A 116 0.47 6.66 -5.00
C ARG A 116 1.14 7.45 -6.12
N ALA A 117 1.97 8.42 -5.78
CA ALA A 117 2.70 9.22 -6.76
C ALA A 117 3.71 8.36 -7.56
N ALA A 118 4.25 7.32 -6.94
CA ALA A 118 5.12 6.33 -7.59
C ALA A 118 4.35 5.16 -8.24
N GLU A 119 3.02 5.21 -8.27
CA GLU A 119 2.14 4.16 -8.85
C GLU A 119 2.29 2.76 -8.22
N ILE A 120 2.72 2.70 -6.96
CA ILE A 120 2.85 1.45 -6.17
C ILE A 120 1.76 1.35 -5.09
N LEU A 121 1.63 0.17 -4.47
CA LEU A 121 0.60 -0.11 -3.48
C LEU A 121 0.96 0.50 -2.09
N PRO A 122 0.13 1.39 -1.53
CA PRO A 122 0.27 1.79 -0.13
C PRO A 122 -0.28 0.70 0.80
N LEU A 123 0.58 0.17 1.67
CA LEU A 123 0.25 -0.80 2.73
C LEU A 123 0.35 -0.15 4.11
N ASP A 124 -0.72 -0.25 4.88
CA ASP A 124 -0.90 0.48 6.11
C ASP A 124 -0.17 -0.15 7.30
N ILE A 125 0.01 0.63 8.36
CA ILE A 125 0.74 0.30 9.59
C ILE A 125 0.20 -0.97 10.27
N VAL A 126 0.99 -1.59 11.16
CA VAL A 126 0.49 -2.62 12.07
C VAL A 126 -0.37 -2.01 13.19
N TYR A 127 -1.39 -2.76 13.64
CA TYR A 127 -2.12 -2.46 14.87
C TYR A 127 -1.68 -3.45 15.95
N THR A 128 -1.03 -2.97 17.00
CA THR A 128 -0.33 -3.82 17.98
C THR A 128 -1.27 -4.46 19.00
N ASN A 129 -2.37 -3.79 19.36
CA ASN A 129 -3.36 -4.33 20.30
C ASN A 129 -4.33 -5.31 19.60
N PHE A 130 -3.85 -6.51 19.29
CA PHE A 130 -4.63 -7.51 18.54
C PHE A 130 -5.90 -8.03 19.24
N ARG A 131 -6.12 -7.69 20.52
CA ARG A 131 -7.34 -8.05 21.27
C ARG A 131 -8.45 -7.01 21.13
N ASP A 132 -8.12 -5.83 20.63
CA ASP A 132 -9.05 -4.73 20.43
C ASP A 132 -9.47 -4.63 18.95
N GLU A 133 -10.48 -5.41 18.58
CA GLU A 133 -11.02 -5.40 17.21
C GLU A 133 -11.64 -4.04 16.84
N GLU A 134 -12.33 -3.38 17.78
CA GLU A 134 -12.96 -2.07 17.52
C GLU A 134 -11.92 -0.98 17.26
N GLY A 135 -10.80 -0.99 18.01
CA GLY A 135 -9.66 -0.13 17.71
C GLY A 135 -9.01 -0.45 16.37
N LEU A 136 -8.82 -1.73 16.04
CA LEU A 136 -8.34 -2.15 14.72
C LEU A 136 -9.24 -1.63 13.59
N ARG A 137 -10.57 -1.73 13.75
CA ARG A 137 -11.52 -1.26 12.74
C ARG A 137 -11.43 0.25 12.54
N ARG A 138 -11.37 1.03 13.62
CA ARG A 138 -11.18 2.49 13.56
C ARG A 138 -9.85 2.86 12.90
N ASP A 139 -8.76 2.21 13.28
CA ASP A 139 -7.43 2.46 12.70
C ASP A 139 -7.35 2.08 11.22
N THR A 140 -7.98 0.97 10.82
CA THR A 140 -8.06 0.53 9.42
C THR A 140 -8.91 1.48 8.58
N GLN A 141 -10.02 1.98 9.14
CA GLN A 141 -10.85 2.98 8.47
C GLN A 141 -10.09 4.30 8.25
N LEU A 142 -9.27 4.72 9.22
CA LEU A 142 -8.38 5.87 9.06
C LEU A 142 -7.38 5.62 7.92
N GLY A 143 -6.70 4.47 7.89
CA GLY A 143 -5.82 4.07 6.80
C GLY A 143 -6.51 4.10 5.42
N LYS A 144 -7.71 3.51 5.32
CA LYS A 144 -8.53 3.55 4.10
C LYS A 144 -8.82 4.98 3.65
N SER A 145 -9.13 5.88 4.57
CA SER A 145 -9.41 7.29 4.26
C SER A 145 -8.18 8.07 3.77
N LEU A 146 -6.98 7.67 4.19
CA LEU A 146 -5.70 8.20 3.69
C LEU A 146 -5.27 7.61 2.33
N GLY A 147 -5.99 6.60 1.82
CA GLY A 147 -5.76 6.01 0.49
C GLY A 147 -5.02 4.68 0.47
N TYR A 148 -4.74 4.10 1.65
CA TYR A 148 -4.20 2.75 1.79
C TYR A 148 -5.14 1.68 1.21
N LYS A 149 -4.56 0.57 0.74
CA LYS A 149 -5.30 -0.54 0.11
C LYS A 149 -5.02 -1.91 0.71
N GLY A 150 -4.10 -1.98 1.65
CA GLY A 150 -3.82 -3.16 2.45
C GLY A 150 -3.37 -2.69 3.83
N LYS A 151 -3.32 -3.62 4.77
CA LYS A 151 -2.81 -3.39 6.12
C LYS A 151 -2.09 -4.64 6.59
N PHE A 152 -0.97 -4.48 7.31
CA PHE A 152 -0.28 -5.62 7.90
C PHE A 152 -1.07 -6.17 9.11
N ALA A 153 -1.33 -7.47 9.09
CA ALA A 153 -1.86 -8.22 10.22
C ALA A 153 -0.71 -8.92 10.96
N ILE A 154 -0.66 -8.75 12.29
CA ILE A 154 0.30 -9.44 13.17
C ILE A 154 -0.33 -10.61 13.92
N HIS A 155 -1.65 -10.76 13.85
CA HIS A 155 -2.40 -11.84 14.47
C HIS A 155 -3.53 -12.31 13.54
N PRO A 156 -3.82 -13.63 13.46
CA PRO A 156 -4.87 -14.15 12.58
C PRO A 156 -6.24 -13.50 12.76
N ALA A 157 -6.62 -13.15 14.01
CA ALA A 157 -7.89 -12.47 14.30
C ALA A 157 -8.04 -11.08 13.64
N GLN A 158 -6.96 -10.49 13.13
CA GLN A 158 -7.02 -9.21 12.43
C GLN A 158 -7.35 -9.36 10.94
N VAL A 159 -7.18 -10.56 10.37
CA VAL A 159 -7.27 -10.79 8.92
C VAL A 159 -8.67 -10.50 8.40
N ASP A 160 -9.71 -11.06 9.03
CA ASP A 160 -11.08 -10.90 8.55
C ASP A 160 -11.56 -9.44 8.69
N PRO A 161 -11.44 -8.76 9.84
CA PRO A 161 -11.83 -7.34 9.96
C PRO A 161 -11.08 -6.41 9.01
N ILE A 162 -9.79 -6.67 8.73
CA ILE A 162 -9.01 -5.89 7.77
C ILE A 162 -9.56 -6.09 6.35
N ASN A 163 -9.83 -7.35 5.97
CA ASN A 163 -10.33 -7.68 4.64
C ASN A 163 -11.73 -7.10 4.43
N GLU A 164 -12.64 -7.21 5.39
CA GLU A 164 -13.98 -6.60 5.34
C GLU A 164 -13.90 -5.10 5.04
N LEU A 165 -13.08 -4.37 5.81
CA LEU A 165 -12.98 -2.91 5.66
C LEU A 165 -12.29 -2.46 4.37
N LEU A 166 -11.30 -3.21 3.88
CA LEU A 166 -10.51 -2.83 2.71
C LEU A 166 -11.06 -3.39 1.39
N SER A 167 -11.98 -4.35 1.46
CA SER A 167 -12.70 -4.88 0.30
C SER A 167 -13.80 -3.90 -0.16
N PRO A 168 -14.08 -3.83 -1.47
CA PRO A 168 -15.27 -3.17 -1.99
C PRO A 168 -16.55 -3.83 -1.47
N LEU A 169 -17.55 -3.01 -1.13
CA LEU A 169 -18.90 -3.49 -0.82
C LEU A 169 -19.74 -3.68 -2.10
N PRO A 170 -20.75 -4.55 -2.11
CA PRO A 170 -21.60 -4.79 -3.28
C PRO A 170 -22.31 -3.51 -3.75
N ASP A 171 -22.78 -2.70 -2.79
CA ASP A 171 -23.44 -1.42 -3.07
C ASP A 171 -22.48 -0.38 -3.68
N GLU A 172 -21.20 -0.39 -3.27
CA GLU A 172 -20.18 0.48 -3.86
C GLU A 172 -19.91 0.10 -5.33
N ILE A 173 -19.92 -1.20 -5.62
CA ILE A 173 -19.75 -1.74 -6.99
C ILE A 173 -20.97 -1.40 -7.84
N GLU A 174 -22.19 -1.60 -7.33
CA GLU A 174 -23.42 -1.25 -8.04
C GLU A 174 -23.46 0.26 -8.35
N TYR A 175 -23.14 1.09 -7.36
CA TYR A 175 -23.05 2.53 -7.55
C TYR A 175 -21.99 2.89 -8.60
N ALA A 176 -20.81 2.29 -8.55
CA ALA A 176 -19.77 2.52 -9.56
C ALA A 176 -20.23 2.15 -10.98
N ARG A 177 -20.97 1.05 -11.15
CA ARG A 177 -21.56 0.69 -12.46
C ARG A 177 -22.54 1.76 -12.95
N LYS A 178 -23.45 2.22 -12.08
CA LYS A 178 -24.41 3.30 -12.41
C LYS A 178 -23.71 4.60 -12.81
N VAL A 179 -22.65 4.97 -12.09
CA VAL A 179 -21.83 6.17 -12.39
C VAL A 179 -21.21 6.07 -13.78
N VAL A 180 -20.57 4.95 -14.10
CA VAL A 180 -19.91 4.75 -15.40
C VAL A 180 -20.94 4.79 -16.52
N GLN A 181 -22.05 4.07 -16.38
CA GLN A 181 -23.13 4.06 -17.37
C GLN A 181 -23.69 5.47 -17.62
N ALA A 182 -24.06 6.19 -16.55
CA ALA A 182 -24.64 7.53 -16.67
C ALA A 182 -23.70 8.51 -17.37
N PHE A 183 -22.38 8.39 -17.12
CA PHE A 183 -21.38 9.24 -17.76
C PHE A 183 -21.18 8.88 -19.24
N GLU A 184 -21.16 7.60 -19.60
CA GLU A 184 -21.03 7.17 -20.99
C GLU A 184 -22.22 7.61 -21.85
N GLU A 185 -23.44 7.55 -21.29
CA GLU A 185 -24.64 8.12 -21.93
C GLU A 185 -24.52 9.64 -22.11
N ALA A 186 -23.95 10.35 -21.14
CA ALA A 186 -23.73 11.79 -21.24
C ALA A 186 -22.66 12.15 -22.27
N GLU A 187 -21.54 11.44 -22.30
CA GLU A 187 -20.46 11.60 -23.29
C GLU A 187 -20.97 11.36 -24.71
N ALA A 188 -21.78 10.32 -24.93
CA ALA A 188 -22.41 10.04 -26.23
C ALA A 188 -23.32 11.18 -26.70
N ASN A 189 -23.87 11.97 -25.77
CA ASN A 189 -24.67 13.17 -26.04
C ASN A 189 -23.83 14.47 -26.04
N GLY A 190 -22.50 14.37 -26.05
CA GLY A 190 -21.59 15.51 -26.11
C GLY A 190 -21.47 16.29 -24.79
N ARG A 191 -21.81 15.69 -23.65
CA ARG A 191 -21.74 16.32 -22.32
C ARG A 191 -20.58 15.73 -21.52
N GLY A 192 -19.78 16.61 -20.90
CA GLY A 192 -18.66 16.21 -20.01
C GLY A 192 -19.05 15.99 -18.55
N SER A 193 -20.34 16.04 -18.22
CA SER A 193 -20.87 15.79 -16.87
C SER A 193 -22.35 15.39 -16.93
N THR A 194 -22.81 14.74 -15.88
CA THR A 194 -24.22 14.34 -15.70
C THR A 194 -24.63 14.41 -14.23
N SER A 195 -25.87 14.02 -13.91
CA SER A 195 -26.34 13.88 -12.53
C SER A 195 -26.87 12.48 -12.29
N LEU A 196 -26.51 11.89 -11.15
CA LEU A 196 -27.05 10.62 -10.65
C LEU A 196 -27.46 10.83 -9.19
N ASP A 197 -28.70 10.47 -8.84
CA ASP A 197 -29.27 10.61 -7.48
C ASP A 197 -29.07 12.02 -6.87
N GLY A 198 -29.24 13.06 -7.70
CA GLY A 198 -29.09 14.46 -7.28
C GLY A 198 -27.64 14.92 -7.05
N LYS A 199 -26.65 14.09 -7.34
CA LYS A 199 -25.22 14.43 -7.26
C LYS A 199 -24.63 14.63 -8.65
N MET A 200 -23.76 15.62 -8.81
CA MET A 200 -22.99 15.83 -10.03
C MET A 200 -22.02 14.67 -10.23
N ILE A 201 -21.96 14.15 -11.45
CA ILE A 201 -21.01 13.15 -11.91
C ILE A 201 -20.12 13.79 -12.96
N ASP A 202 -18.82 13.84 -12.67
CA ASP A 202 -17.77 14.40 -13.51
C ASP A 202 -16.60 13.41 -13.64
N VAL A 203 -15.57 13.80 -14.40
CA VAL A 203 -14.43 12.94 -14.73
C VAL A 203 -13.75 12.32 -13.48
N PRO A 204 -13.46 13.06 -12.39
CA PRO A 204 -12.92 12.47 -11.16
C PRO A 204 -13.78 11.36 -10.55
N ILE A 205 -15.10 11.55 -10.48
CA ILE A 205 -16.02 10.55 -9.90
C ILE A 205 -16.04 9.29 -10.78
N VAL A 206 -16.04 9.45 -12.09
CA VAL A 206 -16.02 8.34 -13.06
C VAL A 206 -14.69 7.60 -13.01
N LYS A 207 -13.56 8.30 -12.91
CA LYS A 207 -12.24 7.67 -12.74
C LYS A 207 -12.22 6.79 -11.49
N ARG A 208 -12.74 7.28 -10.36
CA ARG A 208 -12.84 6.49 -9.13
C ARG A 208 -13.70 5.23 -9.32
N ALA A 209 -14.86 5.37 -9.97
CA ALA A 209 -15.74 4.24 -10.26
C ALA A 209 -15.07 3.20 -11.17
N ARG A 210 -14.42 3.62 -12.26
CA ARG A 210 -13.66 2.74 -13.15
C ARG A 210 -12.51 2.03 -12.43
N SER A 211 -11.75 2.75 -11.60
CA SER A 211 -10.69 2.14 -10.79
C SER A 211 -11.21 1.09 -9.82
N LEU A 212 -12.40 1.30 -9.22
CA LEU A 212 -13.03 0.30 -8.35
C LEU A 212 -13.40 -0.96 -9.13
N LEU A 213 -14.07 -0.80 -10.28
CA LEU A 213 -14.50 -1.91 -11.13
C LEU A 213 -13.31 -2.72 -11.67
N ALA A 214 -12.27 -2.05 -12.14
CA ALA A 214 -11.04 -2.69 -12.60
C ALA A 214 -10.37 -3.50 -11.47
N ALA A 215 -10.42 -3.02 -10.23
CA ALA A 215 -9.85 -3.72 -9.09
C ALA A 215 -10.65 -5.01 -8.75
N VAL A 216 -11.97 -4.96 -8.86
CA VAL A 216 -12.83 -6.15 -8.71
C VAL A 216 -12.59 -7.17 -9.84
N GLU A 217 -12.47 -6.71 -11.09
CA GLU A 217 -12.13 -7.56 -12.25
C GLU A 217 -10.75 -8.23 -12.10
N ALA A 218 -9.79 -7.53 -11.49
CA ALA A 218 -8.47 -8.06 -11.16
C ALA A 218 -8.47 -9.06 -9.99
N GLY A 219 -9.63 -9.36 -9.40
CA GLY A 219 -9.79 -10.40 -8.38
C GLY A 219 -9.69 -9.91 -6.94
N ILE A 220 -9.81 -8.60 -6.67
CA ILE A 220 -10.02 -8.13 -5.29
C ILE A 220 -11.33 -8.73 -4.77
N ARG A 221 -11.28 -9.33 -3.57
CA ARG A 221 -12.45 -9.91 -2.91
C ARG A 221 -13.52 -8.84 -2.71
N VAL A 222 -14.76 -9.20 -3.01
CA VAL A 222 -15.93 -8.39 -2.70
C VAL A 222 -16.46 -8.91 -1.36
N ASP A 223 -16.66 -8.00 -0.41
CA ASP A 223 -17.27 -8.38 0.86
C ASP A 223 -18.77 -8.59 0.64
N SER A 224 -19.35 -9.63 1.25
CA SER A 224 -20.69 -10.13 0.93
C SER A 224 -21.73 -9.77 1.98
#